data_AF-A0A1M4RWZ5-F1
#
_entry.id   AF-A0A1M4RWZ5-F1
#
_cell.length_a   1.000
_cell.length_b   1.000
_cell.length_c   1.000
_cell.angle_alpha   90.00
_cell.angle_beta   90.00
_cell.angle_gamma   90.00
#
_symmetry.space_group_name_H-M   'P 1'
#
loop_
_entity.id
_entity.type
_entity.pdbx_description
1 polymer ?
#
loop_
_entity_poly.entity_id
_entity_poly.type
_entity_poly.pdbx_seq_one_letter_code
_entity_poly.pdbx_strand_id
1 'polypeptide(L)'
;MMRSRASTPRPRRSLSAALLTLLLACAPLVACAQYFESELDIPDFDPGTASGDQTNARAALDYLSPDGQVDAGQWAPGQQTQERWKTLEEGHWNSSGLEELIAAMAAVSTLRTDKDDETSAAATWIAAESIEFTANQVPLKDFTSTMKQNLAVLLGNSPDELAGLANGGSLEVNNVYGLSGMVTDAQFETTLYRVIDNENAAETLTSAMLQYHQNRIDSKMTTAADPETTLLGQYQSAAQTMGYLDGMAELRMDNSTSDTINAADVDTVLRAQAYVDAAQYGLLSDAAMEAAATGNNGQPFSFYTEIDGNPTITAPDPMTPQAAQEYMDWDGLAADPTMNSLHVSIEAGYNLGYGEGQAAKVIT
;
A
#
# COMPACT_ATOMS: atom_id res chain seq x y z
N MET A 1 -7.06 -55.24 -7.59
CA MET A 1 -7.41 -54.04 -8.39
C MET A 1 -7.69 -52.90 -7.43
N MET A 2 -6.72 -52.02 -7.19
CA MET A 2 -6.90 -50.73 -6.53
C MET A 2 -5.75 -49.84 -7.02
N ARG A 3 -6.08 -48.87 -7.88
CA ARG A 3 -5.15 -47.83 -8.33
C ARG A 3 -5.24 -46.68 -7.32
N SER A 4 -4.16 -46.43 -6.59
CA SER A 4 -3.97 -45.19 -5.85
C SER A 4 -3.64 -44.09 -6.86
N ARG A 5 -4.45 -43.02 -6.88
CA ARG A 5 -4.17 -41.79 -7.65
C ARG A 5 -3.12 -40.99 -6.88
N ALA A 6 -1.93 -40.88 -7.45
CA ALA A 6 -0.96 -39.87 -7.05
C ALA A 6 -1.55 -38.48 -7.37
N SER A 7 -1.70 -37.65 -6.35
CA SER A 7 -2.01 -36.23 -6.50
C SER A 7 -0.75 -35.54 -7.00
N THR A 8 -0.77 -35.08 -8.25
CA THR A 8 0.25 -34.19 -8.81
C THR A 8 0.22 -32.85 -8.07
N PRO A 9 1.37 -32.31 -7.62
CA PRO A 9 1.42 -30.95 -7.08
C PRO A 9 1.10 -29.95 -8.19
N ARG A 10 0.23 -28.98 -7.89
CA ARG A 10 -0.05 -27.85 -8.78
C ARG A 10 1.22 -27.01 -8.95
N PRO A 11 1.49 -26.48 -10.15
CA PRO A 11 2.61 -25.58 -10.36
C PRO A 11 2.39 -24.30 -9.56
N ARG A 12 3.38 -23.94 -8.73
CA ARG A 12 3.51 -22.60 -8.14
C ARG A 12 3.62 -21.61 -9.30
N ARG A 13 2.62 -20.73 -9.44
CA ARG A 13 2.72 -19.60 -10.36
C ARG A 13 3.45 -18.51 -9.58
N SER A 14 4.70 -18.28 -9.97
CA SER A 14 5.49 -17.13 -9.54
C SER A 14 4.76 -15.86 -9.96
N LEU A 15 4.78 -14.85 -9.09
CA LEU A 15 4.43 -13.46 -9.34
C LEU A 15 4.87 -13.08 -10.77
N SER A 16 3.90 -12.99 -11.66
CA SER A 16 4.14 -12.66 -13.05
C SER A 16 4.07 -11.15 -13.18
N ALA A 17 5.25 -10.56 -13.36
CA ALA A 17 5.52 -9.22 -13.84
C ALA A 17 4.35 -8.51 -14.56
N ALA A 18 3.80 -7.46 -13.93
CA ALA A 18 3.27 -6.27 -14.59
C ALA A 18 2.90 -5.18 -13.55
N LEU A 19 3.69 -4.10 -13.41
CA LEU A 19 3.25 -2.72 -13.71
C LEU A 19 4.28 -1.63 -13.33
N LEU A 20 4.56 -0.81 -14.34
CA LEU A 20 4.71 0.66 -14.38
C LEU A 20 5.33 1.45 -13.21
N THR A 21 6.49 2.05 -13.52
CA THR A 21 6.96 3.32 -12.95
C THR A 21 6.22 4.52 -13.56
N LEU A 22 5.61 5.38 -12.73
CA LEU A 22 5.82 6.85 -12.68
C LEU A 22 4.66 7.52 -11.92
N LEU A 23 5.01 8.25 -10.84
CA LEU A 23 4.17 9.23 -10.13
C LEU A 23 2.85 8.64 -9.55
N LEU A 24 2.35 9.22 -8.46
CA LEU A 24 1.01 8.94 -7.92
C LEU A 24 -0.12 9.48 -8.85
N ALA A 25 0.05 9.33 -10.16
CA ALA A 25 -0.93 9.55 -11.20
C ALA A 25 -0.79 8.40 -12.23
N CYS A 26 -1.80 7.51 -12.26
CA CYS A 26 -2.01 6.45 -13.26
C CYS A 26 -1.24 5.13 -13.08
N ALA A 27 -1.66 4.30 -12.12
CA ALA A 27 -1.68 2.85 -12.33
C ALA A 27 -3.13 2.42 -12.68
N PRO A 28 -3.42 2.00 -13.92
CA PRO A 28 -4.77 1.62 -14.32
C PRO A 28 -5.04 0.18 -13.89
N LEU A 29 -5.56 -0.03 -12.69
CA LEU A 29 -6.27 -1.28 -12.38
C LEU A 29 -7.68 -1.20 -12.96
N VAL A 30 -7.77 -1.35 -14.28
CA VAL A 30 -9.04 -1.50 -14.99
C VAL A 30 -9.51 -2.94 -14.81
N ALA A 31 -10.32 -3.18 -13.79
CA ALA A 31 -11.31 -4.25 -13.90
C ALA A 31 -12.38 -3.74 -14.87
N CYS A 32 -12.41 -4.24 -16.11
CA CYS A 32 -13.46 -3.95 -17.08
C CYS A 32 -14.81 -4.50 -16.56
N ALA A 33 -15.45 -3.80 -15.62
CA ALA A 33 -16.84 -4.01 -15.28
C ALA A 33 -17.69 -3.28 -16.33
N GLN A 34 -18.57 -4.03 -17.01
CA GLN A 34 -19.56 -3.45 -17.89
C GLN A 34 -20.69 -2.89 -17.01
N TYR A 35 -20.60 -1.61 -16.65
CA TYR A 35 -21.64 -0.90 -15.92
C TYR A 35 -22.85 -0.68 -16.85
N PHE A 36 -23.88 -1.52 -16.75
CA PHE A 36 -25.16 -1.31 -17.41
C PHE A 36 -26.13 -0.68 -16.39
N GLU A 37 -26.66 0.52 -16.72
CA GLU A 37 -27.60 1.33 -15.93
C GLU A 37 -27.11 1.62 -14.48
N SER A 38 -26.32 2.69 -14.32
CA SER A 38 -25.89 3.21 -13.02
C SER A 38 -27.07 3.61 -12.14
N GLU A 39 -27.12 3.10 -10.91
CA GLU A 39 -28.16 3.44 -9.92
C GLU A 39 -27.88 4.80 -9.26
N LEU A 40 -26.61 5.24 -9.21
CA LEU A 40 -26.23 6.55 -8.63
C LEU A 40 -26.29 7.72 -9.60
N ASP A 41 -26.09 7.48 -10.90
CA ASP A 41 -26.00 8.48 -11.99
C ASP A 41 -25.15 9.70 -11.56
N ILE A 42 -23.88 9.46 -11.22
CA ILE A 42 -22.95 10.52 -10.81
C ILE A 42 -22.60 11.37 -12.05
N PRO A 43 -22.98 12.66 -12.10
CA PRO A 43 -22.73 13.50 -13.28
C PRO A 43 -21.24 13.61 -13.58
N ASP A 44 -20.88 13.42 -14.85
CA ASP A 44 -19.51 13.52 -15.38
C ASP A 44 -18.48 12.55 -14.76
N PHE A 45 -18.93 11.58 -13.97
CA PHE A 45 -18.08 10.51 -13.42
C PHE A 45 -18.19 9.23 -14.26
N ASP A 46 -17.04 8.63 -14.55
CA ASP A 46 -16.91 7.32 -15.17
C ASP A 46 -16.17 6.36 -14.23
N PRO A 47 -16.83 5.33 -13.66
CA PRO A 47 -16.19 4.35 -12.79
C PRO A 47 -15.21 3.42 -13.54
N GLY A 48 -15.22 3.41 -14.87
CA GLY A 48 -14.24 2.70 -15.70
C GLY A 48 -12.96 3.48 -15.99
N THR A 49 -12.94 4.78 -15.66
CA THR A 49 -11.75 5.62 -15.81
C THR A 49 -10.76 5.36 -14.66
N ALA A 50 -9.46 5.42 -14.97
CA ALA A 50 -8.42 5.20 -13.96
C ALA A 50 -8.56 6.20 -12.80
N SER A 51 -8.35 5.74 -11.57
CA SER A 51 -8.54 6.53 -10.33
C SER A 51 -7.73 7.84 -10.29
N GLY A 52 -6.64 7.94 -11.07
CA GLY A 52 -5.80 9.14 -11.17
C GLY A 52 -6.29 10.24 -12.11
N ASP A 53 -7.45 10.09 -12.76
CA ASP A 53 -8.03 11.19 -13.54
C ASP A 53 -8.62 12.26 -12.61
N GLN A 54 -7.93 13.40 -12.51
CA GLN A 54 -8.31 14.49 -11.61
C GLN A 54 -9.69 15.09 -11.96
N THR A 55 -10.09 15.08 -13.24
CA THR A 55 -11.41 15.59 -13.65
C THR A 55 -12.49 14.63 -13.18
N ASN A 56 -12.27 13.32 -13.35
CA ASN A 56 -13.16 12.27 -12.88
C ASN A 56 -13.29 12.28 -11.35
N ALA A 57 -12.15 12.40 -10.64
CA ALA A 57 -12.12 12.52 -9.19
C ALA A 57 -12.85 13.77 -8.69
N ARG A 58 -12.77 14.88 -9.45
CA ARG A 58 -13.49 16.11 -9.09
C ARG A 58 -15.00 15.96 -9.25
N ALA A 59 -15.47 15.30 -10.31
CA ALA A 59 -16.88 14.99 -10.49
C ALA A 59 -17.43 14.14 -9.32
N ALA A 60 -16.67 13.12 -8.91
CA ALA A 60 -17.00 12.32 -7.73
C ALA A 60 -17.01 13.15 -6.43
N LEU A 61 -16.06 14.07 -6.26
CA LEU A 61 -16.00 14.96 -5.09
C LEU A 61 -17.23 15.87 -5.03
N ASP A 62 -17.55 16.54 -6.14
CA ASP A 62 -18.68 17.46 -6.24
C ASP A 62 -20.01 16.71 -5.99
N TYR A 63 -20.10 15.43 -6.37
CA TYR A 63 -21.23 14.59 -6.04
C TYR A 63 -21.29 14.19 -4.56
N LEU A 64 -20.18 13.75 -3.96
CA LEU A 64 -20.15 13.23 -2.59
C LEU A 64 -20.14 14.33 -1.52
N SER A 65 -19.75 15.56 -1.89
CA SER A 65 -19.74 16.72 -1.01
C SER A 65 -20.19 18.00 -1.75
N PRO A 66 -21.48 18.09 -2.16
CA PRO A 66 -22.01 19.22 -2.91
C PRO A 66 -21.97 20.56 -2.18
N ASP A 67 -21.93 20.55 -0.84
CA ASP A 67 -21.77 21.75 -0.02
C ASP A 67 -21.00 21.49 1.28
N GLY A 68 -20.44 22.56 1.85
CA GLY A 68 -19.65 22.53 3.06
C GLY A 68 -18.60 23.62 3.03
N GLN A 69 -17.78 23.66 4.07
CA GLN A 69 -16.66 24.59 4.18
C GLN A 69 -15.66 24.05 5.19
N VAL A 70 -14.42 24.54 5.13
CA VAL A 70 -13.46 24.28 6.20
C VAL A 70 -13.83 25.10 7.44
N ASP A 71 -14.02 24.42 8.58
CA ASP A 71 -14.18 25.02 9.91
C ASP A 71 -13.11 24.46 10.86
N ALA A 72 -12.40 25.35 11.57
CA ALA A 72 -11.30 25.00 12.46
C ALA A 72 -10.22 24.07 11.85
N GLY A 73 -9.99 24.14 10.54
CA GLY A 73 -9.01 23.31 9.83
C GLY A 73 -9.51 21.91 9.45
N GLN A 74 -10.79 21.61 9.67
CA GLN A 74 -11.44 20.37 9.24
C GLN A 74 -12.60 20.70 8.30
N TRP A 75 -12.93 19.77 7.40
CA TRP A 75 -14.11 19.92 6.57
C TRP A 75 -15.39 19.77 7.40
N ALA A 76 -16.28 20.76 7.32
CA ALA A 76 -17.61 20.73 7.90
C ALA A 76 -18.63 20.58 6.76
N PRO A 77 -19.29 19.41 6.62
CA PRO A 77 -20.24 19.18 5.54
C PRO A 77 -21.47 20.07 5.68
N GLY A 78 -21.94 20.63 4.57
CA GLY A 78 -23.16 21.40 4.50
C GLY A 78 -24.41 20.51 4.56
N GLN A 79 -25.58 21.15 4.43
CA GLN A 79 -26.86 20.44 4.58
C GLN A 79 -27.07 19.42 3.45
N GLN A 80 -26.72 19.77 2.20
CA GLN A 80 -26.92 18.88 1.07
C GLN A 80 -25.99 17.67 1.15
N THR A 81 -24.75 17.86 1.59
CA THR A 81 -23.79 16.78 1.85
C THR A 81 -24.29 15.85 2.94
N GLN A 82 -24.78 16.37 4.07
CA GLN A 82 -25.35 15.54 5.15
C GLN A 82 -26.58 14.75 4.68
N GLU A 83 -27.51 15.38 3.95
CA GLU A 83 -28.69 14.71 3.40
C GLU A 83 -28.32 13.61 2.39
N ARG A 84 -27.25 13.86 1.62
CA ARG A 84 -26.71 12.89 0.67
C ARG A 84 -26.15 11.66 1.37
N TRP A 85 -25.22 11.82 2.31
CA TRP A 85 -24.62 10.69 3.02
C TRP A 85 -25.66 9.88 3.79
N LYS A 86 -26.64 10.56 4.41
CA LYS A 86 -27.80 9.88 5.00
C LYS A 86 -28.54 9.00 3.99
N THR A 87 -28.78 9.52 2.78
CA THR A 87 -29.44 8.74 1.71
C THR A 87 -28.58 7.56 1.27
N LEU A 88 -27.26 7.73 1.20
CA LEU A 88 -26.33 6.66 0.83
C LEU A 88 -26.30 5.55 1.89
N GLU A 89 -26.33 5.91 3.17
CA GLU A 89 -26.35 4.99 4.31
C GLU A 89 -27.67 4.23 4.45
N GLU A 90 -28.80 4.88 4.18
CA GLU A 90 -30.14 4.28 4.21
C GLU A 90 -30.46 3.49 2.92
N GLY A 91 -29.63 3.62 1.89
CA GLY A 91 -29.81 3.04 0.57
C GLY A 91 -29.81 1.50 0.55
N HIS A 92 -30.74 0.91 -0.19
CA HIS A 92 -30.74 -0.51 -0.50
C HIS A 92 -29.99 -0.77 -1.81
N TRP A 93 -28.68 -0.95 -1.69
CA TRP A 93 -27.83 -1.06 -2.86
C TRP A 93 -27.84 -2.45 -3.50
N ASN A 94 -27.89 -2.48 -4.83
CA ASN A 94 -27.44 -3.65 -5.58
C ASN A 94 -25.90 -3.62 -5.76
N SER A 95 -25.31 -4.74 -6.22
CA SER A 95 -23.85 -4.85 -6.38
C SER A 95 -23.26 -3.81 -7.34
N SER A 96 -23.94 -3.50 -8.46
CA SER A 96 -23.46 -2.50 -9.43
C SER A 96 -23.46 -1.09 -8.85
N GLY A 97 -24.50 -0.73 -8.09
CA GLY A 97 -24.59 0.56 -7.40
C GLY A 97 -23.49 0.71 -6.33
N LEU A 98 -23.21 -0.34 -5.56
CA LEU A 98 -22.08 -0.32 -4.62
C LEU A 98 -20.72 -0.19 -5.31
N GLU A 99 -20.52 -0.88 -6.43
CA GLU A 99 -19.28 -0.79 -7.20
C GLU A 99 -19.04 0.64 -7.71
N GLU A 100 -20.07 1.30 -8.24
CA GLU A 100 -19.99 2.69 -8.69
C GLU A 100 -19.71 3.67 -7.54
N LEU A 101 -20.43 3.54 -6.42
CA LEU A 101 -20.21 4.38 -5.23
C LEU A 101 -18.79 4.23 -4.70
N ILE A 102 -18.32 2.99 -4.55
CA ILE A 102 -16.97 2.72 -4.03
C ILE A 102 -15.89 3.16 -5.03
N ALA A 103 -16.15 3.09 -6.34
CA ALA A 103 -15.25 3.69 -7.34
C ALA A 103 -15.16 5.22 -7.16
N ALA A 104 -16.28 5.90 -6.90
CA ALA A 104 -16.29 7.33 -6.63
C ALA A 104 -15.53 7.69 -5.34
N MET A 105 -15.74 6.94 -4.26
CA MET A 105 -14.99 7.08 -3.00
C MET A 105 -13.47 6.92 -3.21
N ALA A 106 -13.07 5.91 -3.99
CA ALA A 106 -11.68 5.67 -4.35
C ALA A 106 -11.09 6.81 -5.21
N ALA A 107 -11.84 7.32 -6.19
CA ALA A 107 -11.41 8.44 -7.01
C ALA A 107 -11.20 9.70 -6.15
N VAL A 108 -12.14 10.04 -5.26
CA VAL A 108 -12.02 11.18 -4.35
C VAL A 108 -10.80 11.06 -3.44
N SER A 109 -10.46 9.85 -2.97
CA SER A 109 -9.29 9.66 -2.09
C SER A 109 -7.97 10.14 -2.71
N THR A 110 -7.85 10.20 -4.04
CA THR A 110 -6.66 10.73 -4.74
C THR A 110 -6.47 12.24 -4.53
N LEU A 111 -7.53 12.96 -4.17
CA LEU A 111 -7.52 14.41 -3.94
C LEU A 111 -7.12 14.76 -2.50
N ARG A 112 -6.85 13.79 -1.62
CA ARG A 112 -6.44 14.04 -0.23
C ARG A 112 -5.15 14.86 -0.13
N THR A 113 -4.28 14.80 -1.13
CA THR A 113 -3.04 15.59 -1.21
C THR A 113 -3.10 16.72 -2.23
N ASP A 114 -4.31 17.17 -2.62
CA ASP A 114 -4.48 18.31 -3.52
C ASP A 114 -3.86 19.58 -2.89
N LYS A 115 -3.46 20.52 -3.75
CA LYS A 115 -2.86 21.79 -3.33
C LYS A 115 -3.90 22.79 -2.84
N ASP A 116 -5.15 22.60 -3.21
CA ASP A 116 -6.27 23.35 -2.69
C ASP A 116 -6.72 22.76 -1.34
N ASP A 117 -6.48 23.49 -0.25
CA ASP A 117 -6.75 23.03 1.12
C ASP A 117 -8.21 22.63 1.32
N GLU A 118 -9.14 23.32 0.66
CA GLU A 118 -10.58 23.04 0.77
C GLU A 118 -10.92 21.68 0.10
N THR A 119 -10.36 21.44 -1.09
CA THR A 119 -10.45 20.17 -1.81
C THR A 119 -9.83 19.02 -1.02
N SER A 120 -8.62 19.21 -0.49
CA SER A 120 -7.92 18.21 0.31
C SER A 120 -8.68 17.86 1.59
N ALA A 121 -9.23 18.87 2.29
CA ALA A 121 -10.02 18.67 3.49
C ALA A 121 -11.33 17.92 3.19
N ALA A 122 -12.05 18.30 2.14
CA ALA A 122 -13.29 17.61 1.72
C ALA A 122 -13.01 16.16 1.31
N ALA A 123 -11.94 15.91 0.56
CA ALA A 123 -11.52 14.57 0.16
C ALA A 123 -11.12 13.69 1.35
N THR A 124 -10.45 14.27 2.35
CA THR A 124 -10.09 13.56 3.59
C THR A 124 -11.33 13.19 4.39
N TRP A 125 -12.30 14.11 4.52
CA TRP A 125 -13.57 13.82 5.17
C TRP A 125 -14.36 12.74 4.43
N ILE A 126 -14.47 12.81 3.10
CA ILE A 126 -15.11 11.74 2.29
C ILE A 126 -14.39 10.41 2.47
N ALA A 127 -13.06 10.37 2.53
CA ALA A 127 -12.32 9.13 2.78
C ALA A 127 -12.68 8.54 4.16
N ALA A 128 -12.84 9.37 5.19
CA ALA A 128 -13.31 8.94 6.51
C ALA A 128 -14.72 8.35 6.46
N GLU A 129 -15.68 9.07 5.87
CA GLU A 129 -17.06 8.62 5.70
C GLU A 129 -17.15 7.33 4.87
N SER A 130 -16.28 7.19 3.87
CA SER A 130 -16.19 5.98 3.03
C SER A 130 -15.70 4.78 3.85
N ILE A 131 -14.70 4.97 4.72
CA ILE A 131 -14.21 3.91 5.61
C ILE A 131 -15.29 3.52 6.61
N GLU A 132 -15.97 4.50 7.21
CA GLU A 132 -17.09 4.24 8.11
C GLU A 132 -18.23 3.48 7.41
N PHE A 133 -18.69 3.97 6.25
CA PHE A 133 -19.74 3.32 5.45
C PHE A 133 -19.34 1.88 5.10
N THR A 134 -18.13 1.68 4.61
CA THR A 134 -17.67 0.36 4.18
C THR A 134 -17.47 -0.60 5.33
N ALA A 135 -17.09 -0.14 6.52
CA ALA A 135 -16.91 -0.96 7.72
C ALA A 135 -18.26 -1.30 8.39
N ASN A 136 -19.17 -0.34 8.46
CA ASN A 136 -20.41 -0.48 9.25
C ASN A 136 -21.61 -0.95 8.43
N GLN A 137 -21.74 -0.52 7.16
CA GLN A 137 -22.97 -0.67 6.39
C GLN A 137 -22.91 -1.81 5.37
N VAL A 138 -21.75 -2.08 4.76
CA VAL A 138 -21.63 -3.08 3.69
C VAL A 138 -21.36 -4.47 4.29
N PRO A 139 -22.24 -5.47 4.11
CA PRO A 139 -21.98 -6.82 4.63
C PRO A 139 -20.80 -7.47 3.91
N LEU A 140 -19.95 -8.21 4.65
CA LEU A 140 -18.75 -8.87 4.09
C LEU A 140 -19.04 -9.71 2.82
N LYS A 141 -20.18 -10.39 2.77
CA LYS A 141 -20.58 -11.23 1.63
C LYS A 141 -20.86 -10.46 0.33
N ASP A 142 -21.09 -9.15 0.42
CA ASP A 142 -21.47 -8.30 -0.71
C ASP A 142 -20.25 -7.60 -1.34
N PHE A 143 -19.04 -7.78 -0.77
CA PHE A 143 -17.80 -7.27 -1.36
C PHE A 143 -17.39 -8.04 -2.62
N THR A 144 -17.48 -7.38 -3.77
CA THR A 144 -16.95 -7.90 -5.04
C THR A 144 -15.45 -7.64 -5.17
N SER A 145 -14.79 -8.33 -6.11
CA SER A 145 -13.38 -8.07 -6.41
C SER A 145 -13.12 -6.63 -6.87
N THR A 146 -14.07 -6.01 -7.58
CA THR A 146 -13.96 -4.61 -8.03
C THR A 146 -14.00 -3.66 -6.84
N MET A 147 -14.95 -3.85 -5.91
CA MET A 147 -15.04 -3.05 -4.69
C MET A 147 -13.75 -3.15 -3.87
N LYS A 148 -13.20 -4.36 -3.71
CA LYS A 148 -11.94 -4.57 -2.96
C LYS A 148 -10.75 -3.83 -3.57
N GLN A 149 -10.62 -3.86 -4.89
CA GLN A 149 -9.56 -3.13 -5.59
C GLN A 149 -9.71 -1.61 -5.43
N ASN A 150 -10.93 -1.07 -5.57
CA ASN A 150 -11.18 0.36 -5.36
C ASN A 150 -10.92 0.79 -3.90
N LEU A 151 -11.31 -0.03 -2.93
CA LEU A 151 -11.02 0.25 -1.52
C LEU A 151 -9.54 0.13 -1.18
N ALA A 152 -8.80 -0.76 -1.84
CA ALA A 152 -7.35 -0.78 -1.73
C ALA A 152 -6.70 0.52 -2.26
N VAL A 153 -7.25 1.14 -3.30
CA VAL A 153 -6.83 2.48 -3.74
C VAL A 153 -7.10 3.52 -2.65
N LEU A 154 -8.30 3.51 -2.06
CA LEU A 154 -8.65 4.42 -0.96
C LEU A 154 -7.70 4.30 0.24
N LEU A 155 -7.47 3.07 0.69
CA LEU A 155 -6.55 2.77 1.79
C LEU A 155 -5.09 3.08 1.42
N GLY A 156 -4.69 2.84 0.17
CA GLY A 156 -3.37 3.20 -0.35
C GLY A 156 -3.12 4.72 -0.42
N ASN A 157 -4.19 5.51 -0.61
CA ASN A 157 -4.16 6.97 -0.45
C ASN A 157 -4.30 7.43 1.02
N SER A 158 -4.19 6.49 1.96
CA SER A 158 -4.15 6.72 3.40
C SER A 158 -2.85 6.16 4.04
N PRO A 159 -1.66 6.44 3.47
CA PRO A 159 -0.45 5.70 3.81
C PRO A 159 0.09 6.06 5.20
N ASP A 160 -0.09 7.31 5.65
CA ASP A 160 0.32 7.71 7.01
C ASP A 160 -0.52 7.00 8.08
N GLU A 161 -1.82 6.86 7.84
CA GLU A 161 -2.72 6.10 8.73
C GLU A 161 -2.33 4.62 8.78
N LEU A 162 -2.10 4.01 7.61
CA LEU A 162 -1.73 2.59 7.50
C LEU A 162 -0.37 2.31 8.15
N ALA A 163 0.65 3.13 7.89
CA ALA A 163 1.95 3.02 8.53
C ALA A 163 1.88 3.31 10.05
N GLY A 164 0.97 4.21 10.45
CA GLY A 164 0.71 4.54 11.84
C GLY A 164 0.16 3.36 12.63
N LEU A 165 -0.89 2.71 12.12
CA LEU A 165 -1.48 1.51 12.72
C LEU A 165 -0.48 0.35 12.74
N ALA A 166 0.27 0.14 11.64
CA ALA A 166 1.33 -0.87 11.61
C ALA A 166 2.40 -0.65 12.70
N ASN A 167 2.59 0.60 13.13
CA ASN A 167 3.51 0.96 14.22
C ASN A 167 2.86 0.98 15.61
N GLY A 168 1.69 0.36 15.77
CA GLY A 168 0.94 0.34 17.04
C GLY A 168 0.37 1.70 17.44
N GLY A 169 0.22 2.62 16.48
CA GLY A 169 -0.46 3.89 16.64
C GLY A 169 -1.98 3.72 16.71
N SER A 170 -2.69 4.83 16.81
CA SER A 170 -4.16 4.86 16.82
C SER A 170 -4.68 6.09 16.11
N LEU A 171 -5.69 5.89 15.26
CA LEU A 171 -6.46 6.93 14.58
C LEU A 171 -7.43 7.64 15.53
N GLU A 172 -7.72 7.06 16.70
CA GLU A 172 -8.55 7.70 17.72
C GLU A 172 -7.81 8.85 18.45
N VAL A 173 -6.50 8.97 18.25
CA VAL A 173 -5.71 10.08 18.78
C VAL A 173 -5.77 11.26 17.80
N ASN A 174 -6.33 12.38 18.26
CA ASN A 174 -6.51 13.59 17.46
C ASN A 174 -5.18 14.17 16.94
N ASN A 175 -5.22 14.69 15.71
CA ASN A 175 -4.15 15.45 15.05
C ASN A 175 -2.82 14.71 14.86
N VAL A 176 -2.85 13.38 14.71
CA VAL A 176 -1.66 12.58 14.35
C VAL A 176 -1.61 12.33 12.84
N TYR A 177 -2.76 12.01 12.26
CA TYR A 177 -2.95 11.67 10.85
C TYR A 177 -4.11 12.48 10.26
N GLY A 178 -4.30 12.43 8.94
CA GLY A 178 -5.40 13.13 8.28
C GLY A 178 -6.77 12.62 8.73
N LEU A 179 -6.89 11.31 8.94
CA LEU A 179 -8.14 10.67 9.41
C LEU A 179 -8.29 10.65 10.94
N SER A 180 -7.35 11.24 11.70
CA SER A 180 -7.36 11.21 13.16
C SER A 180 -8.65 11.81 13.74
N GLY A 181 -9.32 11.07 14.60
CA GLY A 181 -10.57 11.47 15.25
C GLY A 181 -11.80 11.43 14.34
N MET A 182 -11.64 11.11 13.05
CA MET A 182 -12.74 10.91 12.10
C MET A 182 -13.05 9.42 11.90
N VAL A 183 -12.03 8.57 12.03
CA VAL A 183 -12.13 7.12 11.86
C VAL A 183 -11.53 6.42 13.08
N THR A 184 -12.18 5.37 13.56
CA THR A 184 -11.63 4.49 14.62
C THR A 184 -10.65 3.47 14.03
N ASP A 185 -9.74 2.97 14.86
CA ASP A 185 -8.82 1.88 14.45
C ASP A 185 -9.62 0.71 13.87
N ALA A 186 -10.70 0.34 14.55
CA ALA A 186 -11.54 -0.79 14.16
C ALA A 186 -12.23 -0.59 12.80
N GLN A 187 -12.69 0.61 12.46
CA GLN A 187 -13.30 0.88 11.15
C GLN A 187 -12.25 0.74 10.03
N PHE A 188 -11.07 1.34 10.20
CA PHE A 188 -9.99 1.26 9.21
C PHE A 188 -9.51 -0.19 9.04
N GLU A 189 -9.24 -0.88 10.14
CA GLU A 189 -8.82 -2.29 10.16
C GLU A 189 -9.88 -3.21 9.55
N THR A 190 -11.16 -2.94 9.79
CA THR A 190 -12.25 -3.70 9.17
C THR A 190 -12.29 -3.53 7.66
N THR A 191 -12.10 -2.32 7.15
CA THR A 191 -12.05 -2.08 5.71
C THR A 191 -10.84 -2.76 5.09
N LEU A 192 -9.66 -2.68 5.72
CA LEU A 192 -8.46 -3.40 5.28
C LEU A 192 -8.65 -4.93 5.29
N TYR A 193 -9.19 -5.48 6.38
CA TYR A 193 -9.51 -6.91 6.50
C TYR A 193 -10.46 -7.39 5.39
N ARG A 194 -11.44 -6.58 5.00
CA ARG A 194 -12.43 -6.94 3.95
C ARG A 194 -11.83 -7.01 2.54
N VAL A 195 -10.66 -6.38 2.31
CA VAL A 195 -10.08 -6.25 0.97
C VAL A 195 -8.80 -7.06 0.76
N ILE A 196 -8.04 -7.32 1.82
CA ILE A 196 -6.68 -7.88 1.73
C ILE A 196 -6.62 -9.34 1.23
N ASP A 197 -7.76 -10.05 1.23
CA ASP A 197 -7.88 -11.40 0.64
C ASP A 197 -7.91 -11.39 -0.90
N ASN A 198 -8.00 -10.21 -1.52
CA ASN A 198 -7.89 -10.07 -2.97
C ASN A 198 -6.44 -9.77 -3.37
N GLU A 199 -5.86 -10.60 -4.23
CA GLU A 199 -4.45 -10.50 -4.68
C GLU A 199 -4.13 -9.13 -5.29
N ASN A 200 -4.98 -8.61 -6.20
CA ASN A 200 -4.77 -7.29 -6.81
C ASN A 200 -4.88 -6.14 -5.78
N ALA A 201 -5.78 -6.27 -4.82
CA ALA A 201 -5.94 -5.31 -3.73
C ALA A 201 -4.70 -5.30 -2.82
N ALA A 202 -4.20 -6.47 -2.44
CA ALA A 202 -2.99 -6.64 -1.66
C ALA A 202 -1.75 -6.10 -2.40
N GLU A 203 -1.65 -6.34 -3.71
CA GLU A 203 -0.59 -5.78 -4.56
C GLU A 203 -0.66 -4.24 -4.62
N THR A 204 -1.86 -3.68 -4.75
CA THR A 204 -2.09 -2.22 -4.72
C THR A 204 -1.60 -1.61 -3.42
N LEU A 205 -1.97 -2.19 -2.28
CA LEU A 205 -1.58 -1.72 -0.94
C LEU A 205 -0.08 -1.84 -0.73
N THR A 206 0.50 -2.99 -1.09
CA THR A 206 1.94 -3.23 -0.99
C THR A 206 2.71 -2.21 -1.82
N SER A 207 2.30 -1.98 -3.06
CA SER A 207 2.94 -1.01 -3.96
C SER A 207 2.83 0.43 -3.45
N ALA A 208 1.64 0.83 -2.98
CA ALA A 208 1.42 2.16 -2.42
C ALA A 208 2.31 2.40 -1.18
N MET A 209 2.44 1.40 -0.30
CA MET A 209 3.25 1.53 0.90
C MET A 209 4.76 1.45 0.63
N LEU A 210 5.20 0.64 -0.33
CA LEU A 210 6.61 0.65 -0.77
C LEU A 210 6.99 2.02 -1.34
N GLN A 211 6.14 2.61 -2.18
CA GLN A 211 6.38 3.95 -2.72
C GLN A 211 6.36 5.03 -1.61
N TYR A 212 5.41 4.96 -0.68
CA TYR A 212 5.36 5.85 0.47
C TYR A 212 6.65 5.81 1.29
N HIS A 213 7.14 4.61 1.61
CA HIS A 213 8.38 4.46 2.38
C HIS A 213 9.61 4.88 1.60
N GLN A 214 9.69 4.61 0.29
CA GLN A 214 10.79 5.09 -0.55
C GLN A 214 10.86 6.62 -0.59
N ASN A 215 9.72 7.29 -0.79
CA ASN A 215 9.66 8.76 -0.76
C ASN A 215 10.14 9.33 0.58
N ARG A 216 9.84 8.64 1.69
CA ARG A 216 10.31 9.02 3.03
C ARG A 216 11.80 8.75 3.24
N ILE A 217 12.32 7.65 2.71
CA ILE A 217 13.75 7.34 2.71
C ILE A 217 14.50 8.46 1.99
N ASP A 218 14.12 8.76 0.74
CA ASP A 218 14.76 9.81 -0.06
C ASP A 218 14.70 11.17 0.65
N SER A 219 13.53 11.53 1.19
CA SER A 219 13.38 12.79 1.93
C SER A 219 14.25 12.86 3.19
N LYS A 220 14.27 11.82 4.02
CA LYS A 220 14.99 11.84 5.29
C LYS A 220 16.50 11.66 5.12
N MET A 221 16.93 10.82 4.19
CA MET A 221 18.35 10.57 3.96
C MET A 221 19.10 11.82 3.48
N THR A 222 18.45 12.68 2.69
CA THR A 222 19.07 13.95 2.23
C THR A 222 19.40 14.93 3.36
N THR A 223 18.79 14.78 4.53
CA THR A 223 18.98 15.69 5.68
C THR A 223 19.48 14.97 6.94
N ALA A 224 19.81 13.68 6.84
CA ALA A 224 20.17 12.84 7.97
C ALA A 224 21.52 13.27 8.59
N ALA A 225 21.50 13.52 9.91
CA ALA A 225 22.73 13.73 10.69
C ALA A 225 23.49 12.42 10.92
N ASP A 226 22.76 11.31 11.00
CA ASP A 226 23.27 9.94 11.09
C ASP A 226 22.56 9.10 10.01
N PRO A 227 23.14 9.01 8.80
CA PRO A 227 22.48 8.35 7.68
C PRO A 227 22.30 6.84 7.89
N GLU A 228 23.22 6.16 8.58
CA GLU A 228 23.10 4.71 8.86
C GLU A 228 21.91 4.45 9.77
N THR A 229 21.84 5.09 10.94
CA THR A 229 20.71 4.95 11.86
C THR A 229 19.39 5.36 11.21
N THR A 230 19.41 6.41 10.38
CA THR A 230 18.22 6.87 9.66
C THR A 230 17.71 5.81 8.68
N LEU A 231 18.60 5.23 7.88
CA LEU A 231 18.26 4.19 6.91
C LEU A 231 17.71 2.94 7.60
N LEU A 232 18.39 2.46 8.65
CA LEU A 232 17.93 1.33 9.46
C LEU A 232 16.50 1.54 9.98
N GLY A 233 16.23 2.72 10.55
CA GLY A 233 14.90 3.05 11.06
C GLY A 233 13.84 3.19 9.96
N GLN A 234 14.19 3.67 8.76
CA GLN A 234 13.23 3.72 7.65
C GLN A 234 12.89 2.32 7.13
N TYR A 235 13.88 1.44 6.96
CA TYR A 235 13.63 0.06 6.52
C TYR A 235 12.91 -0.77 7.57
N GLN A 236 13.16 -0.53 8.86
CA GLN A 236 12.35 -1.11 9.93
C GLN A 236 10.88 -0.67 9.79
N SER A 237 10.61 0.62 9.56
CA SER A 237 9.24 1.13 9.38
C SER A 237 8.57 0.56 8.12
N ALA A 238 9.32 0.38 7.03
CA ALA A 238 8.82 -0.21 5.80
C ALA A 238 8.43 -1.67 6.02
N ALA A 239 9.33 -2.46 6.62
CA ALA A 239 9.10 -3.87 6.93
C ALA A 239 7.93 -4.05 7.90
N GLN A 240 7.78 -3.16 8.87
CA GLN A 240 6.64 -3.17 9.79
C GLN A 240 5.31 -2.98 9.07
N THR A 241 5.24 -2.09 8.08
CA THR A 241 4.00 -1.97 7.29
C THR A 241 3.73 -3.21 6.47
N MET A 242 4.75 -3.84 5.89
CA MET A 242 4.57 -5.05 5.09
C MET A 242 4.14 -6.24 5.97
N GLY A 243 4.76 -6.39 7.15
CA GLY A 243 4.35 -7.38 8.14
C GLY A 243 2.91 -7.17 8.59
N TYR A 244 2.48 -5.92 8.79
CA TYR A 244 1.10 -5.60 9.16
C TYR A 244 0.08 -6.04 8.09
N LEU A 245 0.38 -5.79 6.81
CA LEU A 245 -0.45 -6.26 5.71
C LEU A 245 -0.52 -7.80 5.64
N ASP A 246 0.63 -8.48 5.81
CA ASP A 246 0.69 -9.95 5.86
C ASP A 246 -0.11 -10.52 7.04
N GLY A 247 0.10 -9.98 8.24
CA GLY A 247 -0.63 -10.36 9.45
C GLY A 247 -2.14 -10.21 9.28
N MET A 248 -2.60 -9.12 8.66
CA MET A 248 -4.02 -8.91 8.34
C MET A 248 -4.53 -9.91 7.28
N ALA A 249 -3.72 -10.22 6.26
CA ALA A 249 -4.07 -11.20 5.24
C ALA A 249 -4.26 -12.60 5.82
N GLU A 250 -3.35 -13.03 6.68
CA GLU A 250 -3.46 -14.30 7.40
C GLU A 250 -4.66 -14.31 8.36
N LEU A 251 -4.88 -13.22 9.11
CA LEU A 251 -6.07 -13.06 9.98
C LEU A 251 -7.36 -13.26 9.18
N ARG A 252 -7.44 -12.65 7.99
CA ARG A 252 -8.60 -12.75 7.08
C ARG A 252 -8.83 -14.16 6.51
N MET A 253 -7.76 -14.92 6.37
CA MET A 253 -7.78 -16.30 5.88
C MET A 253 -7.89 -17.34 7.01
N ASP A 254 -8.32 -16.91 8.20
CA ASP A 254 -8.49 -17.76 9.39
C ASP A 254 -7.18 -18.46 9.79
N ASN A 255 -6.07 -17.69 9.71
CA ASN A 255 -4.71 -18.09 10.04
C ASN A 255 -4.15 -19.24 9.17
N SER A 256 -4.66 -19.40 7.95
CA SER A 256 -3.98 -20.18 6.92
C SER A 256 -2.90 -19.32 6.25
N THR A 257 -1.77 -19.94 5.87
CA THR A 257 -0.72 -19.25 5.11
C THR A 257 -1.34 -18.50 3.93
N SER A 258 -1.18 -17.18 3.93
CA SER A 258 -1.71 -16.36 2.86
C SER A 258 -0.88 -16.56 1.58
N ASP A 259 -1.55 -16.80 0.46
CA ASP A 259 -0.91 -16.73 -0.87
C ASP A 259 -0.97 -15.31 -1.45
N THR A 260 -1.65 -14.34 -0.81
CA THR A 260 -1.78 -12.96 -1.32
C THR A 260 -0.55 -12.11 -1.07
N ILE A 261 0.13 -12.32 0.06
CA ILE A 261 1.39 -11.66 0.40
C ILE A 261 2.40 -12.75 0.74
N ASN A 262 3.50 -12.82 -0.03
CA ASN A 262 4.57 -13.77 0.23
C ASN A 262 5.65 -13.10 1.10
N ALA A 263 5.65 -13.43 2.39
CA ALA A 263 6.61 -12.95 3.37
C ALA A 263 8.08 -13.05 2.93
N ALA A 264 8.47 -14.16 2.30
CA ALA A 264 9.85 -14.38 1.86
C ALA A 264 10.22 -13.49 0.67
N ASP A 265 9.27 -13.27 -0.25
CA ASP A 265 9.46 -12.38 -1.39
C ASP A 265 9.59 -10.92 -0.91
N VAL A 266 8.76 -10.52 0.07
CA VAL A 266 8.82 -9.20 0.72
C VAL A 266 10.17 -8.97 1.42
N ASP A 267 10.64 -9.92 2.24
CA ASP A 267 11.94 -9.82 2.91
C ASP A 267 13.07 -9.64 1.90
N THR A 268 13.07 -10.48 0.86
CA THR A 268 14.10 -10.47 -0.18
C THR A 268 14.13 -9.14 -0.93
N VAL A 269 12.96 -8.61 -1.31
CA VAL A 269 12.83 -7.32 -2.01
C VAL A 269 13.25 -6.15 -1.13
N LEU A 270 12.78 -6.10 0.13
CA LEU A 270 13.13 -5.02 1.06
C LEU A 270 14.63 -4.99 1.35
N ARG A 271 15.26 -6.15 1.57
CA ARG A 271 16.71 -6.23 1.79
C ARG A 271 17.50 -5.79 0.56
N ALA A 272 17.10 -6.22 -0.63
CA ALA A 272 17.76 -5.80 -1.86
C ALA A 272 17.70 -4.28 -2.05
N GLN A 273 16.53 -3.66 -1.85
CA GLN A 273 16.39 -2.21 -1.93
C GLN A 273 17.21 -1.49 -0.84
N ALA A 274 17.23 -2.05 0.38
CA ALA A 274 18.04 -1.52 1.47
C ALA A 274 19.53 -1.50 1.16
N TYR A 275 20.03 -2.54 0.49
CA TYR A 275 21.44 -2.63 0.11
C TYR A 275 21.79 -1.67 -1.04
N VAL A 276 20.86 -1.47 -1.98
CA VAL A 276 20.99 -0.46 -3.04
C VAL A 276 21.07 0.94 -2.42
N ASP A 277 20.15 1.27 -1.53
CA ASP A 277 20.13 2.58 -0.87
C ASP A 277 21.37 2.78 0.01
N ALA A 278 21.79 1.75 0.76
CA ALA A 278 23.01 1.81 1.56
C ALA A 278 24.24 2.08 0.68
N ALA A 279 24.33 1.46 -0.49
CA ALA A 279 25.39 1.73 -1.46
C ALA A 279 25.31 3.18 -1.99
N GLN A 280 24.11 3.63 -2.38
CA GLN A 280 23.86 4.99 -2.88
C GLN A 280 24.28 6.07 -1.87
N TYR A 281 24.05 5.83 -0.58
CA TYR A 281 24.43 6.74 0.50
C TYR A 281 25.85 6.51 1.03
N GLY A 282 26.64 5.64 0.41
CA GLY A 282 28.04 5.41 0.77
C GLY A 282 28.24 4.75 2.14
N LEU A 283 27.27 3.96 2.58
CA LEU A 283 27.25 3.32 3.90
C LEU A 283 27.87 1.91 3.90
N LEU A 284 28.19 1.38 2.72
CA LEU A 284 28.81 0.08 2.57
C LEU A 284 30.34 0.20 2.56
N SER A 285 31.00 -0.84 3.04
CA SER A 285 32.46 -0.93 3.02
C SER A 285 33.04 -1.11 1.62
N ASP A 286 34.31 -0.72 1.45
CA ASP A 286 35.05 -1.00 0.21
C ASP A 286 35.06 -2.50 -0.14
N ALA A 287 35.09 -3.37 0.87
CA ALA A 287 35.06 -4.82 0.69
C ALA A 287 33.70 -5.29 0.12
N ALA A 288 32.58 -4.69 0.56
CA ALA A 288 31.28 -4.97 -0.01
C ALA A 288 31.21 -4.53 -1.48
N MET A 289 31.76 -3.37 -1.82
CA MET A 289 31.82 -2.88 -3.20
C MET A 289 32.75 -3.73 -4.08
N GLU A 290 33.87 -4.22 -3.54
CA GLU A 290 34.75 -5.17 -4.24
C GLU A 290 34.06 -6.52 -4.48
N ALA A 291 33.27 -7.00 -3.51
CA ALA A 291 32.44 -8.18 -3.67
C ALA A 291 31.38 -8.00 -4.78
N ALA A 292 30.80 -6.81 -4.93
CA ALA A 292 29.88 -6.51 -6.03
C ALA A 292 30.61 -6.56 -7.40
N ALA A 293 31.85 -6.06 -7.46
CA ALA A 293 32.64 -5.97 -8.70
C ALA A 293 33.25 -7.31 -9.14
N THR A 294 33.51 -8.24 -8.21
CA THR A 294 34.30 -9.45 -8.50
C THR A 294 33.74 -10.75 -7.92
N GLY A 295 32.76 -10.68 -7.02
CA GLY A 295 32.25 -11.81 -6.25
C GLY A 295 31.48 -12.84 -7.07
N ASN A 296 30.97 -12.47 -8.24
CA ASN A 296 30.22 -13.38 -9.10
C ASN A 296 31.17 -14.22 -9.97
N ASN A 297 31.83 -15.20 -9.35
CA ASN A 297 32.80 -16.09 -10.01
C ASN A 297 33.97 -15.35 -10.69
N GLY A 298 34.44 -14.27 -10.07
CA GLY A 298 35.50 -13.42 -10.62
C GLY A 298 34.98 -12.39 -11.64
N GLN A 299 33.67 -12.22 -11.77
CA GLN A 299 33.01 -11.20 -12.59
C GLN A 299 32.13 -10.29 -11.71
N PRO A 300 31.73 -9.11 -12.22
CA PRO A 300 30.75 -8.27 -11.54
C PRO A 300 29.36 -8.93 -11.47
N PHE A 301 28.59 -8.59 -10.44
CA PHE A 301 27.15 -8.81 -10.43
C PHE A 301 26.45 -7.96 -11.48
N SER A 302 25.26 -8.37 -11.95
CA SER A 302 24.57 -7.69 -13.06
C SER A 302 24.14 -6.26 -12.72
N PHE A 303 23.92 -5.99 -11.43
CA PHE A 303 23.56 -4.67 -10.90
C PHE A 303 24.76 -3.73 -10.66
N TYR A 304 25.99 -4.24 -10.75
CA TYR A 304 27.20 -3.43 -10.56
C TYR A 304 27.60 -2.73 -11.87
N THR A 305 27.81 -1.43 -11.78
CA THR A 305 28.32 -0.61 -12.89
C THR A 305 29.35 0.40 -12.39
N GLU A 306 30.12 1.00 -13.31
CA GLU A 306 30.98 2.15 -13.01
C GLU A 306 30.50 3.35 -13.82
N ILE A 307 30.08 4.41 -13.12
CA ILE A 307 29.66 5.68 -13.73
C ILE A 307 30.73 6.72 -13.39
N ASP A 308 31.38 7.27 -14.42
CA ASP A 308 32.50 8.20 -14.28
C ASP A 308 33.65 7.68 -13.39
N GLY A 309 33.86 6.36 -13.40
CA GLY A 309 34.89 5.67 -12.60
C GLY A 309 34.49 5.45 -11.14
N ASN A 310 33.25 5.72 -10.76
CA ASN A 310 32.71 5.44 -9.43
C ASN A 310 31.85 4.16 -9.45
N PRO A 311 32.11 3.21 -8.53
CA PRO A 311 31.25 2.06 -8.32
C PRO A 311 29.80 2.48 -8.04
N THR A 312 28.86 1.89 -8.76
CA THR A 312 27.43 2.18 -8.64
C THR A 312 26.65 0.87 -8.60
N ILE A 313 25.80 0.72 -7.58
CA ILE A 313 24.81 -0.35 -7.49
C ILE A 313 23.50 0.19 -8.09
N THR A 314 22.94 -0.53 -9.05
CA THR A 314 21.70 -0.14 -9.75
C THR A 314 20.59 -1.11 -9.41
N ALA A 315 19.35 -0.63 -9.31
CA ALA A 315 18.18 -1.49 -9.11
C ALA A 315 17.22 -1.43 -10.28
N PRO A 316 16.54 -2.54 -10.64
CA PRO A 316 15.36 -2.47 -11.48
C PRO A 316 14.24 -1.75 -10.73
N ASP A 317 13.42 -1.02 -11.48
CA ASP A 317 12.24 -0.33 -10.95
C ASP A 317 11.00 -0.82 -11.73
N PRO A 318 10.11 -1.64 -11.11
CA PRO A 318 10.16 -2.12 -9.72
C PRO A 318 11.14 -3.28 -9.49
N MET A 319 11.59 -3.42 -8.24
CA MET A 319 12.36 -4.58 -7.76
C MET A 319 11.48 -5.83 -7.68
N THR A 320 11.81 -6.87 -8.44
CA THR A 320 11.11 -8.17 -8.35
C THR A 320 11.85 -9.12 -7.40
N PRO A 321 11.16 -10.10 -6.77
CA PRO A 321 11.82 -11.10 -5.92
C PRO A 321 12.93 -11.88 -6.66
N GLN A 322 12.71 -12.16 -7.95
CA GLN A 322 13.72 -12.81 -8.78
C GLN A 322 14.96 -11.93 -8.98
N ALA A 323 14.79 -10.64 -9.26
CA ALA A 323 15.92 -9.73 -9.42
C ALA A 323 16.64 -9.47 -8.09
N ALA A 324 15.90 -9.42 -6.99
CA ALA A 324 16.41 -9.22 -5.63
C ALA A 324 17.34 -10.37 -5.17
N GLN A 325 17.20 -11.57 -5.75
CA GLN A 325 18.04 -12.72 -5.39
C GLN A 325 19.54 -12.49 -5.63
N GLU A 326 19.93 -11.77 -6.69
CA GLU A 326 21.36 -11.49 -6.94
C GLU A 326 21.98 -10.65 -5.81
N TYR A 327 21.20 -9.78 -5.16
CA TYR A 327 21.68 -8.97 -4.03
C TYR A 327 21.86 -9.81 -2.77
N MET A 328 21.08 -10.88 -2.62
CA MET A 328 21.24 -11.81 -1.50
C MET A 328 22.50 -12.66 -1.67
N ASP A 329 22.83 -13.03 -2.91
CA ASP A 329 24.09 -13.71 -3.22
C ASP A 329 25.29 -12.78 -2.93
N TRP A 330 25.16 -11.49 -3.24
CA TRP A 330 26.16 -10.47 -2.92
C TRP A 330 26.35 -10.26 -1.41
N ASP A 331 25.27 -10.12 -0.64
CA ASP A 331 25.30 -10.00 0.83
C ASP A 331 26.07 -11.16 1.48
N GLY A 332 25.81 -12.39 1.01
CA GLY A 332 26.52 -13.58 1.49
C GLY A 332 28.03 -13.58 1.23
N LEU A 333 28.52 -12.78 0.28
CA LEU A 333 29.94 -12.60 -0.03
C LEU A 333 30.54 -11.36 0.65
N ALA A 334 29.78 -10.28 0.71
CA ALA A 334 30.21 -9.00 1.26
C ALA A 334 30.45 -9.07 2.77
N ALA A 335 29.58 -9.78 3.50
CA ALA A 335 29.59 -9.86 4.96
C ALA A 335 29.68 -8.47 5.63
N ASP A 336 28.95 -7.50 5.07
CA ASP A 336 29.02 -6.09 5.47
C ASP A 336 28.20 -5.82 6.75
N PRO A 337 28.77 -5.13 7.77
CA PRO A 337 28.04 -4.83 9.01
C PRO A 337 26.75 -4.03 8.82
N THR A 338 26.71 -3.11 7.84
CA THR A 338 25.55 -2.28 7.53
C THR A 338 24.43 -3.14 6.93
N MET A 339 24.77 -4.02 5.97
CA MET A 339 23.81 -4.97 5.39
C MET A 339 23.21 -5.89 6.46
N ASN A 340 24.04 -6.44 7.34
CA ASN A 340 23.58 -7.27 8.44
C ASN A 340 22.65 -6.50 9.39
N SER A 341 22.98 -5.24 9.70
CA SER A 341 22.13 -4.40 10.55
C SER A 341 20.80 -4.05 9.89
N LEU A 342 20.78 -3.83 8.57
CA LEU A 342 19.55 -3.64 7.78
C LEU A 342 18.68 -4.90 7.81
N HIS A 343 19.26 -6.08 7.60
CA HIS A 343 18.54 -7.34 7.70
C HIS A 343 17.88 -7.51 9.08
N VAL A 344 18.62 -7.29 10.17
CA VAL A 344 18.08 -7.36 11.54
C VAL A 344 16.96 -6.35 11.76
N SER A 345 17.11 -5.13 11.24
CA SER A 345 16.10 -4.07 11.38
C SER A 345 14.82 -4.39 10.60
N ILE A 346 14.96 -4.95 9.40
CA ILE A 346 13.85 -5.41 8.55
C ILE A 346 13.11 -6.56 9.23
N GLU A 347 13.82 -7.59 9.70
CA GLU A 347 13.22 -8.74 10.39
C GLU A 347 12.49 -8.30 11.66
N ALA A 348 13.10 -7.40 12.45
CA ALA A 348 12.46 -6.86 13.65
C ALA A 348 11.19 -6.05 13.31
N GLY A 349 11.26 -5.18 12.31
CA GLY A 349 10.12 -4.39 11.83
C GLY A 349 8.98 -5.28 11.38
N TYR A 350 9.28 -6.24 10.50
CA TYR A 350 8.31 -7.21 9.97
C TYR A 350 7.55 -7.92 11.08
N ASN A 351 8.27 -8.50 12.04
CA ASN A 351 7.66 -9.26 13.13
C ASN A 351 6.77 -8.40 14.03
N LEU A 352 7.15 -7.15 14.30
CA LEU A 352 6.31 -6.21 15.05
C LEU A 352 5.02 -5.92 14.29
N GLY A 353 5.13 -5.55 13.03
CA GLY A 353 3.98 -5.23 12.18
C GLY A 353 3.04 -6.41 12.01
N TYR A 354 3.58 -7.60 11.78
CA TYR A 354 2.82 -8.84 11.71
C TYR A 354 1.99 -9.08 12.98
N GLY A 355 2.61 -8.85 14.15
CA GLY A 355 1.91 -8.93 15.43
C GLY A 355 0.74 -7.95 15.53
N GLU A 356 0.93 -6.69 15.12
CA GLU A 356 -0.14 -5.69 15.08
C GLU A 356 -1.27 -6.09 14.10
N GLY A 357 -0.92 -6.61 12.91
CA GLY A 357 -1.91 -7.04 11.91
C GLY A 357 -2.75 -8.23 12.39
N GLN A 358 -2.16 -9.16 13.11
CA GLN A 358 -2.87 -10.28 13.77
C GLN A 358 -3.72 -9.84 14.95
N ALA A 359 -3.38 -8.71 15.59
CA ALA A 359 -4.09 -8.15 16.74
C ALA A 359 -5.22 -7.17 16.35
N ALA A 360 -5.40 -6.92 15.04
CA ALA A 360 -6.37 -5.98 14.52
C ALA A 360 -7.81 -6.25 15.01
N LYS A 361 -8.54 -5.18 15.27
CA LYS A 361 -9.91 -5.18 15.78
C LYS A 361 -10.90 -5.08 14.62
N VAL A 362 -11.40 -6.23 14.18
CA VAL A 362 -12.37 -6.29 13.08
C VAL A 362 -13.81 -6.29 13.59
N ILE A 363 -14.66 -5.46 12.99
CA ILE A 363 -16.10 -5.40 13.20
C ILE A 363 -16.74 -6.56 12.42
N THR A 364 -17.36 -7.49 13.14
CA THR A 364 -17.94 -8.75 12.61
C THR A 364 -19.37 -8.62 12.15
#